data_AF-A0A7C7AEY4-F1
#
_entry.id   AF-A0A7C7AEY4-F1
#
_cell.length_a   1.000
_cell.length_b   1.000
_cell.length_c   1.000
_cell.angle_alpha   90.00
_cell.angle_beta   90.00
_cell.angle_gamma   90.00
#
_symmetry.space_group_name_H-M   'P 1'
#
loop_
_entity.id
_entity.type
_entity.pdbx_description
1 polymer ?
#
loop_
_entity_poly.entity_id
_entity_poly.type
_entity_poly.pdbx_seq_one_letter_code
_entity_poly.pdbx_strand_id
1 'polypeptide(L)'
;MAKLQPSQLYISKGKLRLVLEWFEPAEPGCFDPISVKRLNDRIIMTDGHTRVVAAHLAGWYTVPVYWDEDELDMRAYAIDVKWCDEEGVHNPVDLAKRIVPHKEYERLWRKRCMEMVLTD
;
A
#
# COMPACT_ATOMS: atom_id res chain seq x y z
N MET A 1 6.96 -3.19 -10.56
CA MET A 1 6.41 -2.84 -9.23
C MET A 1 7.49 -2.69 -8.16
N ALA A 2 8.67 -3.33 -8.29
CA ALA A 2 9.76 -3.29 -7.31
C ALA A 2 10.28 -1.89 -6.91
N LYS A 3 9.91 -0.83 -7.65
CA LYS A 3 10.29 0.56 -7.37
C LYS A 3 9.26 1.34 -6.55
N LEU A 4 8.07 0.77 -6.29
CA LEU A 4 7.04 1.40 -5.48
C LEU A 4 7.22 0.98 -4.04
N GLN A 5 7.44 1.94 -3.15
CA GLN A 5 7.56 1.69 -1.72
C GLN A 5 6.17 1.75 -1.05
N PRO A 6 5.70 0.68 -0.41
CA PRO A 6 4.52 0.73 0.44
C PRO A 6 4.73 1.62 1.68
N SER A 7 3.65 2.25 2.09
CA SER A 7 3.46 2.91 3.39
C SER A 7 2.46 2.14 4.27
N GLN A 8 2.23 0.86 3.98
CA GLN A 8 1.31 0.00 4.72
C GLN A 8 1.93 -1.38 4.92
N LEU A 9 1.84 -1.92 6.14
CA LEU A 9 2.44 -3.19 6.50
C LEU A 9 1.60 -4.42 6.17
N TYR A 10 0.28 -4.28 6.08
CA TYR A 10 -0.64 -5.40 5.96
C TYR A 10 -1.74 -5.12 4.96
N ILE A 11 -2.24 -6.15 4.30
CA ILE A 11 -3.44 -6.07 3.48
C ILE A 11 -4.60 -6.76 4.20
N SER A 12 -5.75 -6.08 4.28
CA SER A 12 -6.97 -6.72 4.74
C SER A 12 -7.50 -7.67 3.67
N LYS A 13 -7.64 -8.97 3.98
CA LYS A 13 -8.30 -9.95 3.09
C LYS A 13 -9.71 -9.52 2.67
N GLY A 14 -10.43 -8.83 3.57
CA GLY A 14 -11.76 -8.27 3.28
C GLY A 14 -11.71 -7.16 2.24
N LYS A 15 -10.80 -6.18 2.40
CA LYS A 15 -10.61 -5.11 1.40
C LYS A 15 -10.12 -5.68 0.06
N LEU A 16 -9.22 -6.66 0.09
CA LEU A 16 -8.73 -7.32 -1.11
C LEU A 16 -9.86 -8.00 -1.88
N ARG A 17 -10.77 -8.71 -1.19
CA ARG A 17 -11.94 -9.30 -1.82
C ARG A 17 -12.78 -8.25 -2.56
N LEU A 18 -13.04 -7.09 -1.96
CA LEU A 18 -13.80 -6.01 -2.60
C LEU A 18 -13.10 -5.46 -3.84
N VAL A 19 -11.77 -5.34 -3.83
CA VAL A 19 -11.00 -4.96 -5.03
C VAL A 19 -11.17 -6.00 -6.14
N LEU A 20 -11.11 -7.27 -5.79
CA LEU A 20 -11.26 -8.38 -6.74
C LEU A 20 -12.67 -8.50 -7.33
N GLU A 21 -13.68 -7.81 -6.78
CA GLU A 21 -15.04 -7.82 -7.34
C GLU A 21 -15.19 -6.95 -8.59
N TRP A 22 -14.30 -5.96 -8.80
CA TRP A 22 -14.31 -5.08 -9.97
C TRP A 22 -13.01 -5.10 -10.76
N PHE A 23 -11.93 -5.62 -10.20
CA PHE A 23 -10.65 -5.70 -10.89
C PHE A 23 -10.67 -6.80 -11.97
N GLU A 24 -10.57 -6.38 -13.23
CA GLU A 24 -10.45 -7.26 -14.39
C GLU A 24 -9.00 -7.24 -14.94
N PRO A 25 -8.18 -8.28 -14.69
CA PRO A 25 -6.79 -8.31 -15.13
C PRO A 25 -6.57 -8.23 -16.64
N ALA A 26 -7.56 -8.66 -17.44
CA ALA A 26 -7.49 -8.63 -18.90
C ALA A 26 -7.83 -7.25 -19.49
N GLU A 27 -8.33 -6.31 -18.68
CA GLU A 27 -8.73 -4.97 -19.11
C GLU A 27 -7.94 -3.87 -18.35
N PRO A 28 -6.65 -3.65 -18.66
CA PRO A 28 -5.83 -2.69 -17.91
C PRO A 28 -6.33 -1.25 -17.90
N GLY A 29 -7.17 -0.87 -18.86
CA GLY A 29 -7.79 0.46 -18.94
C GLY A 29 -8.80 0.74 -17.83
N CYS A 30 -9.33 -0.30 -17.17
CA CYS A 30 -10.27 -0.19 -16.06
C CYS A 30 -9.56 -0.13 -14.69
N PHE A 31 -8.22 -0.15 -14.66
CA PHE A 31 -7.45 -0.12 -13.42
C PHE A 31 -7.21 1.31 -12.95
N ASP A 32 -7.77 1.63 -11.78
CA ASP A 32 -7.53 2.90 -11.11
C ASP A 32 -6.06 3.07 -10.73
N PRO A 33 -5.37 4.10 -11.27
CA PRO A 33 -3.95 4.34 -10.99
C PRO A 33 -3.62 4.46 -9.50
N ILE A 34 -2.39 4.09 -9.16
CA ILE A 34 -1.87 4.19 -7.78
C ILE A 34 -1.36 5.60 -7.53
N SER A 35 -1.83 6.23 -6.46
CA SER A 35 -1.35 7.55 -6.04
C SER A 35 0.01 7.44 -5.38
N VAL A 36 0.95 8.28 -5.80
CA VAL A 36 2.33 8.26 -5.30
C VAL A 36 2.85 9.66 -4.97
N LYS A 37 3.77 9.72 -4.02
CA LYS A 37 4.58 10.91 -3.73
C LYS A 37 6.07 10.57 -3.68
N ARG A 38 6.90 11.60 -3.79
CA ARG A 38 8.34 11.50 -3.55
C ARG A 38 8.59 11.68 -2.05
N LEU A 39 9.33 10.75 -1.47
CA LEU A 39 9.93 10.89 -0.14
C LEU A 39 11.43 10.61 -0.28
N ASN A 40 12.25 11.64 -0.16
CA ASN A 40 13.67 11.60 -0.51
C ASN A 40 13.89 11.12 -1.95
N ASP A 41 14.65 10.05 -2.16
CA ASP A 41 14.93 9.41 -3.45
C ASP A 41 13.90 8.31 -3.82
N ARG A 42 12.93 8.03 -2.96
CA ARG A 42 11.95 6.94 -3.13
C ARG A 42 10.62 7.45 -3.66
N ILE A 43 9.95 6.59 -4.42
CA ILE A 43 8.54 6.75 -4.82
C ILE A 43 7.72 5.94 -3.83
N ILE A 44 6.94 6.61 -3.00
CA ILE A 44 6.09 5.98 -1.99
C ILE A 44 4.63 5.99 -2.44
N MET A 45 3.90 4.96 -2.06
CA MET A 45 2.45 4.89 -2.28
C MET A 45 1.73 5.72 -1.22
N THR A 46 0.80 6.59 -1.63
CA THR A 46 -0.08 7.29 -0.68
C THR A 46 -1.41 6.55 -0.48
N ASP A 47 -1.90 5.89 -1.53
CA ASP A 47 -3.06 4.98 -1.49
C ASP A 47 -2.87 3.83 -2.50
N GLY A 48 -3.81 2.90 -2.57
CA GLY A 48 -3.88 1.88 -3.60
C GLY A 48 -3.10 0.60 -3.27
N HIS A 49 -2.65 0.43 -2.03
CA HIS A 49 -1.91 -0.77 -1.59
C HIS A 49 -2.65 -2.07 -1.84
N THR A 50 -3.98 -2.06 -1.66
CA THR A 50 -4.80 -3.24 -1.96
C THR A 50 -4.91 -3.48 -3.47
N ARG A 51 -5.05 -2.41 -4.27
CA ARG A 51 -5.11 -2.48 -5.75
C ARG A 51 -3.80 -3.00 -6.34
N VAL A 52 -2.65 -2.49 -5.90
CA VAL A 52 -1.35 -2.97 -6.41
C VAL A 52 -1.09 -4.43 -6.03
N VAL A 53 -1.55 -4.87 -4.86
CA VAL A 53 -1.44 -6.28 -4.46
C VAL A 53 -2.36 -7.16 -5.30
N ALA A 54 -3.59 -6.73 -5.59
CA ALA A 54 -4.47 -7.43 -6.52
C ALA A 54 -3.84 -7.58 -7.91
N ALA A 55 -3.28 -6.50 -8.46
CA ALA A 55 -2.57 -6.52 -9.74
C ALA A 55 -1.35 -7.47 -9.71
N HIS A 56 -0.55 -7.43 -8.64
CA HIS A 56 0.57 -8.35 -8.47
C HIS A 56 0.13 -9.82 -8.45
N LEU A 57 -0.92 -10.15 -7.70
CA LEU A 57 -1.48 -11.50 -7.63
C LEU A 57 -2.05 -11.98 -8.97
N ALA A 58 -2.50 -11.06 -9.81
CA ALA A 58 -2.93 -11.35 -11.19
C ALA A 58 -1.77 -11.41 -12.21
N GLY A 59 -0.51 -11.37 -11.75
CA GLY A 59 0.66 -11.52 -12.59
C GLY A 59 1.14 -10.22 -13.26
N TRP A 60 0.61 -9.06 -12.89
CA TRP A 60 1.10 -7.80 -13.43
C TRP A 60 2.47 -7.45 -12.85
N TYR A 61 3.38 -7.00 -13.73
CA TYR A 61 4.71 -6.53 -13.34
C TYR A 61 4.78 -5.01 -13.16
N THR A 62 3.81 -4.27 -13.68
CA THR A 62 3.70 -2.81 -13.64
C THR A 62 2.26 -2.39 -13.43
N VAL A 63 2.04 -1.22 -12.84
CA VAL A 63 0.73 -0.56 -12.70
C VAL A 63 0.85 0.89 -13.12
N PRO A 64 -0.24 1.50 -13.62
CA PRO A 64 -0.28 2.94 -13.80
C PRO A 64 -0.22 3.64 -12.44
N VAL A 65 0.45 4.78 -12.40
CA VAL A 65 0.60 5.62 -11.21
C VAL A 65 0.35 7.07 -11.58
N TYR A 66 -0.02 7.89 -10.60
CA TYR A 66 -0.07 9.34 -10.74
C TYR A 66 0.56 10.02 -9.53
N TRP A 67 1.13 11.21 -9.74
CA TRP A 67 1.65 12.02 -8.66
C TRP A 67 0.49 12.66 -7.91
N ASP A 68 0.40 12.34 -6.63
CA ASP A 68 -0.59 12.91 -5.73
C ASP A 68 -0.19 14.37 -5.45
N GLU A 69 -1.11 15.30 -5.71
CA GLU A 69 -0.91 16.76 -5.56
C GLU A 69 -1.50 17.30 -4.25
N ASP A 70 -2.21 16.47 -3.48
CA ASP A 70 -2.87 16.91 -2.23
C ASP A 70 -1.84 17.22 -1.14
N GLU A 71 -2.16 18.16 -0.25
CA GLU A 71 -1.36 18.38 0.95
C GLU A 71 -1.56 17.22 1.93
N LEU A 72 -0.51 16.43 2.13
CA LEU A 72 -0.50 15.27 3.03
C LEU A 72 0.48 15.47 4.18
N ASP A 73 0.21 14.85 5.32
CA ASP A 73 1.17 14.77 6.42
C ASP A 73 2.33 13.83 6.05
N MET A 74 3.34 14.39 5.39
CA MET A 74 4.51 13.63 4.95
C MET A 74 5.36 13.09 6.11
N ARG A 75 5.17 13.59 7.35
CA ARG A 75 5.85 13.01 8.52
C ARG A 75 5.24 11.68 8.90
N ALA A 76 3.91 11.57 8.90
CA ALA A 76 3.21 10.30 9.11
C ALA A 76 3.64 9.25 8.06
N TYR A 77 3.68 9.63 6.78
CA TYR A 77 4.18 8.75 5.72
C TYR A 77 5.64 8.32 5.91
N ALA A 78 6.51 9.20 6.43
CA ALA A 78 7.89 8.84 6.72
C ALA A 78 7.99 7.81 7.85
N ILE A 79 7.15 7.91 8.88
CA ILE A 79 7.04 6.91 9.96
C ILE A 79 6.54 5.58 9.40
N ASP A 80 5.48 5.60 8.59
CA ASP A 80 4.92 4.40 7.97
C ASP A 80 5.93 3.67 7.07
N VAL A 81 6.68 4.42 6.27
CA VAL A 81 7.74 3.87 5.41
C VAL A 81 8.89 3.30 6.25
N LYS A 82 9.27 3.98 7.33
CA LYS A 82 10.28 3.47 8.26
C LYS A 82 9.85 2.13 8.88
N TRP A 83 8.60 2.01 9.33
CA TRP A 83 8.09 0.72 9.81
C TRP A 83 8.10 -0.35 8.72
N CYS A 84 7.78 0.02 7.48
CA CYS A 84 7.88 -0.90 6.35
C CYS A 84 9.32 -1.40 6.16
N ASP A 85 10.32 -0.53 6.27
CA ASP A 85 11.74 -0.90 6.19
C ASP A 85 12.15 -1.86 7.33
N GLU A 86 11.77 -1.53 8.57
CA GLU A 86 12.04 -2.36 9.75
C GLU A 86 11.44 -3.77 9.65
N GLU A 87 10.30 -3.87 8.95
CA GLU A 87 9.53 -5.10 8.76
C GLU A 87 9.86 -5.81 7.44
N GLY A 88 10.77 -5.27 6.62
CA GLY A 88 11.17 -5.85 5.34
C GLY A 88 10.10 -5.77 4.24
N VAL A 89 9.21 -4.77 4.28
CA VAL A 89 8.18 -4.49 3.27
C VAL A 89 8.69 -3.40 2.33
N HIS A 90 9.43 -3.77 1.29
CA HIS A 90 10.09 -2.79 0.41
C HIS A 90 9.38 -2.57 -0.93
N ASN A 91 8.39 -3.39 -1.26
CA ASN A 91 7.66 -3.35 -2.52
C ASN A 91 6.32 -4.10 -2.41
N PRO A 92 5.42 -4.00 -3.42
CA PRO A 92 4.15 -4.73 -3.43
C PRO A 92 4.24 -6.25 -3.31
N VAL A 93 5.35 -6.87 -3.74
CA VAL A 93 5.55 -8.32 -3.64
C VAL A 93 5.75 -8.74 -2.18
N ASP A 94 6.50 -7.94 -1.42
CA ASP A 94 6.68 -8.17 0.01
C ASP A 94 5.38 -7.93 0.78
N LEU A 95 4.64 -6.88 0.39
CA LEU A 95 3.34 -6.59 0.98
C LEU A 95 2.31 -7.69 0.72
N ALA A 96 2.34 -8.33 -0.45
CA ALA A 96 1.44 -9.44 -0.79
C ALA A 96 1.61 -10.67 0.13
N LYS A 97 2.76 -10.82 0.79
CA LYS A 97 3.01 -11.87 1.79
C LYS A 97 2.32 -11.59 3.12
N ARG A 98 1.78 -10.38 3.32
CA ARG A 98 1.22 -9.88 4.58
C ARG A 98 -0.29 -9.63 4.50
N ILE A 99 -1.02 -10.52 3.82
CA ILE A 99 -2.49 -10.50 3.77
C ILE A 99 -3.06 -11.17 5.03
N VAL A 100 -3.85 -10.43 5.81
CA VAL A 100 -4.39 -10.88 7.10
C VAL A 100 -5.92 -10.81 7.14
N PRO A 101 -6.62 -11.57 8.02
CA PRO A 101 -8.05 -11.44 8.23
C PRO A 101 -8.46 -10.00 8.56
N HIS A 102 -9.67 -9.58 8.16
CA HIS A 102 -10.11 -8.20 8.33
C HIS A 102 -10.04 -7.70 9.78
N LYS A 103 -10.52 -8.50 10.74
CA LYS A 103 -10.46 -8.16 12.17
C LYS A 103 -9.02 -7.98 12.68
N GLU A 104 -8.08 -8.77 12.15
CA GLU A 104 -6.68 -8.65 12.51
C GLU A 104 -6.04 -7.40 11.90
N TYR A 105 -6.35 -7.10 10.64
CA TYR A 105 -5.95 -5.84 10.01
C TYR A 105 -6.41 -4.63 10.83
N GLU A 106 -7.67 -4.60 11.28
CA GLU A 106 -8.18 -3.50 12.12
C GLU A 106 -7.41 -3.36 13.43
N ARG A 107 -7.09 -4.49 14.08
CA ARG A 107 -6.30 -4.51 15.32
C ARG A 107 -4.89 -3.96 15.09
N LEU A 108 -4.21 -4.43 14.05
CA LEU A 108 -2.85 -4.01 13.71
C LEU A 108 -2.80 -2.54 13.30
N TRP A 109 -3.77 -2.09 12.50
CA TRP A 109 -3.93 -0.69 12.11
C TRP A 109 -4.10 0.22 13.33
N ARG A 110 -5.03 -0.10 14.22
CA ARG A 110 -5.24 0.66 15.47
C ARG A 110 -3.98 0.71 16.33
N LYS A 111 -3.24 -0.40 16.43
CA LYS A 111 -1.96 -0.42 17.17
C LYS A 111 -0.97 0.60 16.60
N ARG A 112 -0.82 0.66 15.28
CA ARG A 112 0.07 1.62 14.62
C ARG A 112 -0.40 3.06 14.81
N CYS A 113 -1.70 3.34 14.68
CA CYS A 113 -2.23 4.67 15.00
C CYS A 113 -1.88 5.12 16.43
N MET A 114 -1.94 4.21 17.41
CA MET A 114 -1.53 4.53 18.79
C MET A 114 -0.01 4.74 18.91
N GLU A 115 0.81 3.95 18.22
CA GLU A 115 2.27 4.12 18.23
C GLU A 115 2.71 5.45 17.63
N MET A 116 2.07 5.90 16.54
CA MET A 116 2.32 7.21 15.93
C MET A 116 2.14 8.36 16.92
N VAL A 117 1.02 8.35 17.66
CA VAL A 117 0.71 9.38 18.67
C VAL A 117 1.72 9.40 19.82
N LEU A 118 2.37 8.28 20.14
CA LEU A 118 3.38 8.20 21.20
C LEU A 118 4.77 8.63 20.73
N THR A 119 4.98 8.79 19.43
CA THR A 119 6.26 9.18 18.82
C THR A 119 6.32 10.63 18.35
N ASP A 120 5.19 11.35 18.45
CA ASP A 120 5.06 12.80 18.21
C ASP A 120 5.38 13.62 19.48
#